data_AF-A0A356W7V6-F1
#
_entry.id   AF-A0A356W7V6-F1
#
_cell.length_a   1.000
_cell.length_b   1.000
_cell.length_c   1.000
_cell.angle_alpha   90.00
_cell.angle_beta   90.00
_cell.angle_gamma   90.00
#
_symmetry.space_group_name_H-M   'P 1'
#
loop_
_entity.id
_entity.type
_entity.pdbx_description
1 polymer ?
#
loop_
_entity_poly.entity_id
_entity_poly.type
_entity_poly.pdbx_seq_one_letter_code
_entity_poly.pdbx_strand_id
1 'polypeptide(L)'
;MSEASRNRTRLVGLAIGALFVVLAGKAGYLSLAGEKAPARGEGLKSERVVRADIVDRNGELLATSVSAYSLVANPKLIWDGAEVAEALATVLPDLDVEDMTRRLSDQSREFVWVERGLTPRRRQAVFDLGLEGLRFEEESRRAYPRGTLAGQVLGYTNIDGVGAGGIEYSQNERLAAGGEPVRLTIDNGVQAAVEAELAISAVEHEAEGGAAILMDAQTGEIRAMASWPPFDPNRSIDISMTDPSRLNRATGAVYELGSIFKPFTVAAALEAGVIHPKEMFDVRKPLEIRGYKIEDDHPLYGDADVTHIISKSSNIGTVRINEKLGPRRQQDFLRRAGLMERAAIELSGSS
;
A
#
# COMPACT_ATOMS: atom_id res chain seq x y z
N MET A 1 20.72 60.01 39.89
CA MET A 1 20.84 58.89 38.92
C MET A 1 22.17 59.01 38.21
N SER A 2 23.01 57.97 38.25
CA SER A 2 24.33 57.95 37.59
C SER A 2 24.19 58.16 36.07
N GLU A 3 25.14 58.86 35.46
CA GLU A 3 25.18 59.16 34.03
C GLU A 3 25.08 57.89 33.15
N ALA A 4 25.61 56.77 33.66
CA ALA A 4 25.49 55.45 33.06
C ALA A 4 24.05 54.90 33.03
N SER A 5 23.23 55.22 34.04
CA SER A 5 21.81 54.84 34.09
C SER A 5 21.00 55.61 33.04
N ARG A 6 21.29 56.91 32.85
CA ARG A 6 20.59 57.77 31.89
C ARG A 6 20.87 57.36 30.44
N ASN A 7 22.10 56.93 30.13
CA ASN A 7 22.46 56.43 28.80
C ASN A 7 21.84 55.06 28.50
N ARG A 8 21.71 54.16 29.49
CA ARG A 8 21.00 52.88 29.33
C ARG A 8 19.51 53.08 29.03
N THR A 9 18.83 53.98 29.75
CA THR A 9 17.41 54.26 29.50
C THR A 9 17.18 54.85 28.09
N ARG A 10 18.09 55.70 27.61
CA ARG A 10 18.03 56.23 26.23
C ARG A 10 18.24 55.16 25.17
N LEU A 11 19.16 54.23 25.39
CA LEU A 11 19.43 53.13 24.46
C LEU A 11 18.26 52.15 24.36
N VAL A 12 17.63 51.83 25.50
CA VAL A 12 16.41 51.02 25.54
C VAL A 12 15.25 51.75 24.87
N GLY A 13 15.08 53.05 25.13
CA GLY A 13 14.05 53.87 24.47
C GLY A 13 14.22 53.91 22.95
N LEU A 14 15.45 54.03 22.45
CA LEU A 14 15.77 53.97 21.02
C LEU A 14 15.49 52.59 20.41
N ALA A 15 15.84 51.51 21.11
CA ALA A 15 15.58 50.15 20.64
C ALA A 15 14.07 49.87 20.54
N ILE A 16 13.29 50.28 21.54
CA ILE A 16 11.83 50.17 21.52
C ILE A 16 11.25 51.04 20.40
N GLY A 17 11.73 52.29 20.25
CA GLY A 17 11.30 53.17 19.17
C GLY A 17 11.55 52.57 17.79
N ALA A 18 12.73 52.00 17.55
CA ALA A 18 13.08 51.33 16.30
C ALA A 18 12.18 50.11 16.03
N LEU A 19 11.85 49.32 17.06
CA LEU A 19 10.91 48.20 16.95
C LEU A 19 9.52 48.68 16.51
N PHE A 20 9.00 49.75 17.12
CA PHE A 20 7.71 50.33 16.73
C PHE A 20 7.71 50.86 15.30
N VAL A 21 8.82 51.44 14.83
CA VAL A 21 8.95 51.90 13.44
C VAL A 21 8.93 50.70 12.47
N VAL A 22 9.62 49.60 12.77
CA VAL A 22 9.59 48.38 11.94
C VAL A 22 8.19 47.76 11.92
N LEU A 23 7.51 47.70 13.06
CA LEU A 23 6.15 47.17 13.15
C LEU A 23 5.14 48.05 12.39
N ALA A 24 5.23 49.37 12.53
CA ALA A 24 4.38 50.31 11.81
C ALA A 24 4.65 50.28 10.30
N GLY A 25 5.92 50.18 9.90
CA GLY A 25 6.32 50.01 8.50
C GLY A 25 5.78 48.72 7.90
N LYS A 26 5.88 47.60 8.62
CA LYS A 26 5.32 46.31 8.19
C LYS A 26 3.79 46.34 8.11
N ALA A 27 3.12 46.97 9.07
CA ALA A 27 1.67 47.13 9.07
C ALA A 27 1.19 48.03 7.92
N GLY A 28 1.89 49.15 7.67
CA GLY A 28 1.62 50.03 6.54
C GLY A 28 1.85 49.33 5.19
N TYR A 29 2.94 48.56 5.08
CA TYR A 29 3.23 47.75 3.90
C TYR A 29 2.12 46.72 3.65
N LEU A 30 1.73 45.93 4.66
CA LEU A 30 0.63 44.95 4.54
C LEU A 30 -0.71 45.61 4.17
N SER A 31 -0.99 46.80 4.72
CA SER A 31 -2.22 47.54 4.43
C SER A 31 -2.26 48.14 3.02
N LEU A 32 -1.11 48.55 2.47
CA LEU A 32 -1.00 49.14 1.13
C LEU A 32 -0.78 48.10 0.04
N ALA A 33 -0.14 46.97 0.36
CA ALA A 33 0.10 45.86 -0.56
C ALA A 33 -1.18 45.09 -0.96
N GLY A 34 -2.34 45.47 -0.42
CA GLY A 34 -3.62 45.00 -0.93
C GLY A 34 -3.91 43.53 -0.65
N GLU A 35 -3.25 42.90 0.32
CA GLU A 35 -3.77 41.66 0.91
C GLU A 35 -5.06 42.04 1.65
N LYS A 36 -6.19 41.90 0.95
CA LYS A 36 -7.51 41.88 1.59
C LYS A 36 -7.39 40.90 2.75
N ALA A 37 -7.48 41.42 3.99
CA ALA A 37 -7.70 40.55 5.14
C ALA A 37 -8.90 39.65 4.78
N PRO A 38 -8.76 38.31 4.86
CA PRO A 38 -9.83 37.42 4.45
C PRO A 38 -11.08 37.82 5.23
N ALA A 39 -12.17 38.01 4.50
CA ALA A 39 -13.47 38.26 5.09
C ALA A 39 -13.69 37.18 6.16
N ARG A 40 -14.00 37.62 7.38
CA ARG A 40 -14.25 36.76 8.54
C ARG A 40 -15.47 35.88 8.22
N GLY A 41 -15.24 34.75 7.57
CA GLY A 41 -16.29 33.90 6.99
C GLY A 41 -15.83 33.02 5.82
N GLU A 42 -14.79 33.40 5.08
CA GLU A 42 -14.12 32.46 4.18
C GLU A 42 -13.03 31.74 4.98
N GLY A 43 -13.42 30.63 5.61
CA GLY A 43 -12.42 29.65 6.03
C GLY A 43 -11.50 29.41 4.85
N LEU A 44 -10.18 29.49 5.07
CA LEU A 44 -9.16 29.17 4.08
C LEU A 44 -9.65 27.95 3.31
N LYS A 45 -10.08 28.14 2.06
CA LYS A 45 -10.23 27.03 1.13
C LYS A 45 -8.80 26.58 0.89
N SER A 46 -8.27 25.80 1.83
CA SER A 46 -7.16 24.91 1.57
C SER A 46 -7.54 24.23 0.28
N GLU A 47 -6.85 24.54 -0.83
CA GLU A 47 -6.93 23.74 -2.03
C GLU A 47 -6.69 22.32 -1.57
N ARG A 48 -7.75 21.51 -1.57
CA ARG A 48 -7.67 20.17 -1.02
C ARG A 48 -6.69 19.44 -1.91
N VAL A 49 -5.54 19.12 -1.33
CA VAL A 49 -4.49 18.39 -2.03
C VAL A 49 -5.09 17.06 -2.45
N VAL A 50 -5.25 16.89 -3.76
CA VAL A 50 -5.78 15.66 -4.34
C VAL A 50 -4.65 14.63 -4.31
N ARG A 51 -4.95 13.45 -3.78
CA ARG A 51 -3.98 12.36 -3.68
C ARG A 51 -3.50 11.98 -5.09
N ALA A 52 -2.18 11.93 -5.30
CA ALA A 52 -1.55 11.73 -6.60
C ALA A 52 -1.95 10.39 -7.25
N ASP A 53 -1.94 10.35 -8.57
CA ASP A 53 -2.21 9.13 -9.33
C ASP A 53 -1.08 8.11 -9.16
N ILE A 54 -1.42 6.82 -9.29
CA ILE A 54 -0.45 5.75 -9.46
C ILE A 54 -0.57 5.26 -10.91
N VAL A 55 0.56 5.20 -11.60
CA VAL A 55 0.65 4.75 -12.99
C VAL A 55 1.64 3.61 -13.14
N ASP A 56 1.42 2.77 -14.15
CA ASP A 56 2.36 1.73 -14.55
C ASP A 56 3.62 2.35 -15.19
N ARG A 57 4.58 1.50 -15.56
CA ARG A 57 5.83 1.95 -16.18
C ARG A 57 5.63 2.74 -17.48
N ASN A 58 4.55 2.45 -18.22
CA ASN A 58 4.20 3.07 -19.50
C ASN A 58 3.34 4.34 -19.32
N GLY A 59 2.95 4.66 -18.07
CA GLY A 59 2.11 5.82 -17.74
C GLY A 59 0.62 5.54 -17.76
N GLU A 60 0.22 4.26 -17.84
CA GLU A 60 -1.17 3.87 -17.77
C GLU A 60 -1.69 3.91 -16.34
N LEU A 61 -2.93 4.39 -16.17
CA LEU A 61 -3.52 4.61 -14.86
C LEU A 61 -3.82 3.30 -14.11
N LEU A 62 -3.38 3.21 -12.86
CA LEU A 62 -3.64 2.10 -11.95
C LEU A 62 -4.51 2.52 -10.76
N ALA A 63 -4.30 3.73 -10.22
CA ALA A 63 -5.14 4.30 -9.18
C ALA A 63 -5.25 5.82 -9.35
N THR A 64 -6.45 6.36 -9.09
CA THR A 64 -6.73 7.80 -9.19
C THR A 64 -7.70 8.26 -8.12
N SER A 65 -7.80 9.56 -7.97
CA SER A 65 -8.68 10.23 -7.02
C SER A 65 -9.86 10.84 -7.76
N VAL A 66 -11.07 10.31 -7.52
CA VAL A 66 -12.31 10.81 -8.12
C VAL A 66 -13.05 11.71 -7.14
N SER A 67 -13.64 12.80 -7.66
CA SER A 67 -14.55 13.64 -6.87
C SER A 67 -15.81 12.85 -6.56
N ALA A 68 -16.13 12.78 -5.27
CA ALA A 68 -17.34 12.21 -4.71
C ALA A 68 -17.99 13.23 -3.78
N TYR A 69 -19.21 12.95 -3.32
CA TYR A 69 -19.90 13.83 -2.39
C TYR A 69 -20.36 13.03 -1.19
N SER A 70 -20.20 13.59 0.00
CA SER A 70 -20.84 13.06 1.19
C SER A 70 -22.01 13.95 1.58
N LEU A 71 -23.10 13.29 1.94
CA LEU A 71 -24.29 13.94 2.46
C LEU A 71 -24.20 14.04 3.97
N VAL A 72 -24.35 15.26 4.47
CA VAL A 72 -24.37 15.54 5.89
C VAL A 72 -25.60 16.38 6.23
N ALA A 73 -26.10 16.18 7.44
CA ALA A 73 -27.26 16.86 7.96
C ALA A 73 -26.90 17.73 9.16
N ASN A 74 -27.58 18.86 9.31
CA ASN A 74 -27.60 19.66 10.52
C ASN A 74 -28.98 19.52 11.17
N PRO A 75 -29.13 18.69 12.22
CA PRO A 75 -30.40 18.49 12.92
C PRO A 75 -31.10 19.77 13.36
N LYS A 76 -30.36 20.83 13.72
CA LYS A 76 -30.92 22.14 14.10
C LYS A 76 -31.75 22.83 13.03
N LEU A 77 -31.57 22.43 11.78
CA LEU A 77 -32.27 22.97 10.61
C LEU A 77 -33.35 22.01 10.09
N ILE A 78 -33.56 20.88 10.78
CA ILE A 78 -34.52 19.85 10.39
C ILE A 78 -35.70 19.90 11.36
N TRP A 79 -36.89 20.14 10.82
CA TRP A 79 -38.13 20.19 11.60
C TRP A 79 -38.64 18.79 11.96
N ASP A 80 -38.72 17.89 10.98
CA ASP A 80 -39.16 16.51 11.15
C ASP A 80 -38.07 15.54 10.68
N GLY A 81 -37.37 14.92 11.64
CA GLY A 81 -36.31 13.96 11.35
C GLY A 81 -36.81 12.65 10.75
N ALA A 82 -38.07 12.26 11.02
CA ALA A 82 -38.65 11.04 10.48
C ALA A 82 -38.99 11.23 9.00
N GLU A 83 -39.63 12.36 8.66
CA GLU A 83 -39.93 12.71 7.27
C GLU A 83 -38.67 12.75 6.41
N VAL A 84 -37.60 13.39 6.90
CA VAL A 84 -36.32 13.45 6.19
C VAL A 84 -35.70 12.05 6.03
N ALA A 85 -35.73 11.21 7.06
CA ALA A 85 -35.18 9.85 6.99
C ALA A 85 -35.94 8.96 5.99
N GLU A 86 -37.28 9.01 6.01
CA GLU A 86 -38.13 8.28 5.07
C GLU A 86 -37.93 8.75 3.62
N ALA A 87 -37.85 10.06 3.39
CA ALA A 87 -37.57 10.62 2.08
C ALA A 87 -36.19 10.19 1.56
N LEU A 88 -35.16 10.21 2.41
CA LEU A 88 -33.82 9.76 2.04
C LEU A 88 -33.77 8.27 1.69
N ALA A 89 -34.53 7.42 2.37
CA ALA A 89 -34.58 5.98 2.09
C ALA A 89 -35.10 5.66 0.69
N THR A 90 -35.87 6.56 0.06
CA THR A 90 -36.32 6.38 -1.32
C THR A 90 -35.17 6.46 -2.35
N VAL A 91 -34.08 7.14 -1.99
CA VAL A 91 -32.89 7.34 -2.84
C VAL A 91 -31.69 6.51 -2.35
N LEU A 92 -31.65 6.22 -1.05
CA LEU A 92 -30.60 5.49 -0.35
C LEU A 92 -31.18 4.19 0.22
N PRO A 93 -31.21 3.08 -0.55
CA PRO A 93 -31.92 1.86 -0.18
C PRO A 93 -31.32 1.13 1.02
N ASP A 94 -30.03 1.35 1.31
CA ASP A 94 -29.31 0.72 2.43
C ASP A 94 -29.42 1.53 3.73
N LEU A 95 -30.19 2.63 3.73
CA LEU A 95 -30.34 3.52 4.86
C LEU A 95 -31.24 2.90 5.94
N ASP A 96 -30.74 2.80 7.17
CA ASP A 96 -31.54 2.48 8.34
C ASP A 96 -32.37 3.71 8.76
N VAL A 97 -33.66 3.67 8.44
CA VAL A 97 -34.62 4.76 8.72
C VAL A 97 -34.77 5.02 10.22
N GLU A 98 -34.74 3.98 11.05
CA GLU A 98 -34.94 4.11 12.50
C GLU A 98 -33.72 4.79 13.15
N ASP A 99 -32.50 4.33 12.83
CA ASP A 99 -31.27 4.98 13.30
C ASP A 99 -31.19 6.43 12.82
N MET A 100 -31.48 6.66 11.53
CA MET A 100 -31.38 7.99 10.94
C MET A 100 -32.39 8.95 11.56
N THR A 101 -33.64 8.53 11.74
CA THR A 101 -34.67 9.34 12.42
C THR A 101 -34.22 9.78 13.80
N ARG A 102 -33.68 8.84 14.59
CA ARG A 102 -33.16 9.13 15.94
C ARG A 102 -32.04 10.16 15.91
N ARG A 103 -31.12 10.05 14.95
CA ARG A 103 -29.96 10.96 14.82
C ARG A 103 -30.35 12.34 14.29
N LEU A 104 -31.32 12.41 13.38
CA LEU A 104 -31.81 13.67 12.80
C LEU A 104 -32.76 14.43 13.72
N SER A 105 -33.44 13.74 14.64
CA SER A 105 -34.32 14.36 15.63
C SER A 105 -33.58 14.93 16.84
N ASP A 106 -32.28 14.61 17.00
CA ASP A 106 -31.44 15.11 18.09
C ASP A 106 -30.93 16.53 17.80
N GLN A 107 -31.72 17.52 18.21
CA GLN A 107 -31.45 18.97 18.06
C GLN A 107 -30.19 19.46 18.82
N SER A 108 -29.58 18.63 19.67
CA SER A 108 -28.31 18.97 20.33
C SER A 108 -27.12 18.91 19.36
N ARG A 109 -27.26 18.16 18.25
CA ARG A 109 -26.23 17.96 17.24
C ARG A 109 -26.26 19.05 16.17
N GLU A 110 -25.09 19.46 15.72
CA GLU A 110 -24.92 20.37 14.57
C GLU A 110 -24.46 19.63 13.31
N PHE A 111 -24.18 18.33 13.44
CA PHE A 111 -23.57 17.52 12.40
C PHE A 111 -23.93 16.04 12.52
N VAL A 112 -24.41 15.47 11.42
CA VAL A 112 -24.70 14.05 11.26
C VAL A 112 -24.26 13.60 9.87
N TRP A 113 -23.38 12.60 9.79
CA TRP A 113 -23.09 11.90 8.53
C TRP A 113 -24.31 11.10 8.08
N VAL A 114 -24.85 11.39 6.90
CA VAL A 114 -25.97 10.62 6.34
C VAL A 114 -25.42 9.49 5.49
N GLU A 115 -24.61 9.82 4.49
CA GLU A 115 -24.07 8.85 3.52
C GLU A 115 -22.76 9.42 2.94
N ARG A 116 -21.73 8.57 2.79
CA ARG A 116 -20.45 8.97 2.18
C ARG A 116 -20.30 8.41 0.78
N GLY A 117 -19.65 9.16 -0.11
CA GLY A 117 -19.31 8.66 -1.45
C GLY A 117 -20.47 8.57 -2.44
N LEU A 118 -21.43 9.49 -2.36
CA LEU A 118 -22.49 9.65 -3.34
C LEU A 118 -21.92 9.91 -4.74
N THR A 119 -22.44 9.16 -5.71
CA THR A 119 -22.24 9.46 -7.12
C THR A 119 -22.97 10.76 -7.51
N PRO A 120 -22.56 11.44 -8.59
CA PRO A 120 -23.25 12.64 -9.07
C PRO A 120 -24.77 12.43 -9.27
N ARG A 121 -25.17 11.24 -9.76
CA ARG A 121 -26.57 10.87 -9.95
C ARG A 121 -27.34 10.74 -8.64
N ARG A 122 -26.76 10.08 -7.62
CA ARG A 122 -27.39 9.97 -6.29
C ARG A 122 -27.44 11.32 -5.59
N ARG A 123 -26.38 12.13 -5.69
CA ARG A 123 -26.37 13.52 -5.22
C ARG A 123 -27.54 14.32 -5.82
N GLN A 124 -27.72 14.24 -7.14
CA GLN A 124 -28.81 14.95 -7.81
C GLN A 124 -30.17 14.46 -7.29
N ALA A 125 -30.38 13.15 -7.18
CA ALA A 125 -31.62 12.59 -6.66
C ALA A 125 -31.92 13.04 -5.22
N VAL A 126 -30.92 13.13 -4.34
CA VAL A 126 -31.10 13.69 -2.99
C VAL A 126 -31.40 15.18 -3.04
N PHE A 127 -30.74 15.94 -3.91
CA PHE A 127 -30.98 17.37 -4.08
C PHE A 127 -32.41 17.65 -4.55
N ASP A 128 -32.94 16.82 -5.45
CA ASP A 128 -34.28 16.94 -6.00
C ASP A 128 -35.39 16.68 -4.95
N LEU A 129 -35.07 16.07 -3.80
CA LEU A 129 -36.00 15.92 -2.68
C LEU A 129 -36.31 17.25 -1.98
N GLY A 130 -35.47 18.28 -2.14
CA GLY A 130 -35.71 19.62 -1.59
C GLY A 130 -35.71 19.69 -0.05
N LEU A 131 -35.04 18.75 0.62
CA LEU A 131 -35.05 18.62 2.08
C LEU A 131 -34.15 19.69 2.73
N GLU A 132 -34.67 20.35 3.76
CA GLU A 132 -33.92 21.34 4.54
C GLU A 132 -32.91 20.68 5.49
N GLY A 133 -31.88 21.44 5.87
CA GLY A 133 -30.84 20.98 6.79
C GLY A 133 -29.83 19.98 6.21
N LEU A 134 -29.96 19.59 4.94
CA LEU A 134 -28.98 18.77 4.23
C LEU A 134 -27.96 19.62 3.47
N ARG A 135 -26.71 19.17 3.45
CA ARG A 135 -25.65 19.75 2.60
C ARG A 135 -24.75 18.66 2.05
N PHE A 136 -24.13 18.96 0.90
CA PHE A 136 -23.12 18.10 0.30
C PHE A 136 -21.74 18.64 0.62
N GLU A 137 -20.90 17.79 1.18
CA GLU A 137 -19.47 18.03 1.29
C GLU A 137 -18.79 17.28 0.16
N GLU A 138 -18.05 17.98 -0.69
CA GLU A 138 -17.19 17.31 -1.67
C GLU A 138 -16.18 16.44 -0.91
N GLU A 139 -15.82 15.29 -1.44
CA GLU A 139 -14.79 14.39 -0.91
C GLU A 139 -14.00 13.82 -2.09
N SER A 140 -12.76 13.42 -1.83
CA SER A 140 -11.96 12.69 -2.80
C SER A 140 -12.00 11.21 -2.44
N ARG A 141 -12.50 10.36 -3.33
CA ARG A 141 -12.48 8.90 -3.14
C ARG A 141 -11.42 8.28 -4.04
N ARG A 142 -10.71 7.29 -3.51
CA ARG A 142 -9.75 6.52 -4.30
C ARG A 142 -10.47 5.52 -5.21
N ALA A 143 -10.08 5.47 -6.47
CA ALA A 143 -10.63 4.59 -7.48
C ALA A 143 -9.50 3.82 -8.18
N TYR A 144 -9.75 2.54 -8.47
CA TYR A 144 -8.81 1.63 -9.11
C TYR A 144 -9.44 1.13 -10.42
N PRO A 145 -9.21 1.81 -11.56
CA PRO A 145 -9.96 1.59 -12.80
C PRO A 145 -9.86 0.16 -13.36
N ARG A 146 -8.84 -0.59 -12.96
CA ARG A 146 -8.56 -1.95 -13.43
C ARG A 146 -9.00 -3.05 -12.44
N GLY A 147 -9.82 -2.70 -11.45
CA GLY A 147 -10.42 -3.66 -10.52
C GLY A 147 -9.36 -4.44 -9.74
N THR A 148 -9.32 -5.75 -9.94
CA THR A 148 -8.39 -6.65 -9.23
C THR A 148 -6.93 -6.56 -9.68
N LEU A 149 -6.68 -5.94 -10.83
CA LEU A 149 -5.35 -5.94 -11.42
C LEU A 149 -4.33 -5.21 -10.54
N ALA A 150 -3.23 -5.89 -10.23
CA ALA A 150 -2.21 -5.45 -9.28
C ALA A 150 -2.79 -5.11 -7.89
N GLY A 151 -3.96 -5.65 -7.52
CA GLY A 151 -4.71 -5.20 -6.34
C GLY A 151 -3.91 -5.27 -5.04
N GLN A 152 -3.16 -6.35 -4.79
CA GLN A 152 -2.33 -6.48 -3.59
C GLN A 152 -1.03 -5.65 -3.65
N VAL A 153 -0.57 -5.29 -4.86
CA VAL A 153 0.58 -4.38 -5.04
C VAL A 153 0.13 -2.95 -4.76
N LEU A 154 -0.96 -2.50 -5.39
CA LEU A 154 -1.53 -1.17 -5.18
C LEU A 154 -1.96 -1.00 -3.73
N GLY A 155 -2.64 -2.00 -3.17
CA GLY A 155 -3.30 -1.89 -1.87
C GLY A 155 -4.54 -1.02 -1.97
N TYR A 156 -4.90 -0.35 -0.87
CA TYR A 156 -6.14 0.42 -0.77
C TYR A 156 -6.01 1.59 0.20
N THR A 157 -6.92 2.56 0.13
CA THR A 157 -7.11 3.59 1.15
C THR A 157 -8.28 3.26 2.06
N ASN A 158 -8.24 3.71 3.31
CA ASN A 158 -9.40 3.68 4.20
C ASN A 158 -10.43 4.77 3.82
N ILE A 159 -11.52 4.86 4.60
CA ILE A 159 -12.59 5.84 4.42
C ILE A 159 -12.13 7.31 4.54
N ASP A 160 -10.97 7.55 5.16
CA ASP A 160 -10.41 8.89 5.34
C ASP A 160 -9.34 9.22 4.27
N GLY A 161 -9.18 8.35 3.27
CA GLY A 161 -8.20 8.53 2.19
C GLY A 161 -6.76 8.24 2.58
N VAL A 162 -6.54 7.67 3.77
CA VAL A 162 -5.21 7.24 4.24
C VAL A 162 -4.89 5.86 3.66
N GLY A 163 -3.71 5.70 3.07
CA GLY A 163 -3.24 4.42 2.57
C GLY A 163 -3.17 3.37 3.68
N ALA A 164 -3.72 2.18 3.44
CA ALA A 164 -3.89 1.13 4.43
C ALA A 164 -3.28 -0.23 4.00
N GLY A 165 -2.85 -0.37 2.74
CA GLY A 165 -2.05 -1.50 2.28
C GLY A 165 -1.24 -1.15 1.03
N GLY A 166 -0.34 -2.06 0.63
CA GLY A 166 0.42 -1.95 -0.62
C GLY A 166 1.19 -0.64 -0.79
N ILE A 167 1.30 -0.19 -2.05
CA ILE A 167 1.89 1.10 -2.42
C ILE A 167 1.12 2.27 -1.80
N GLU A 168 -0.21 2.17 -1.67
CA GLU A 168 -1.00 3.24 -1.05
C GLU A 168 -0.51 3.55 0.37
N TYR A 169 -0.21 2.51 1.15
CA TYR A 169 0.34 2.66 2.49
C TYR A 169 1.81 3.11 2.47
N SER A 170 2.68 2.42 1.72
CA SER A 170 4.12 2.69 1.76
C SER A 170 4.50 4.06 1.20
N GLN A 171 3.74 4.56 0.24
CA GLN A 171 3.92 5.88 -0.37
C GLN A 171 2.86 6.88 0.11
N ASN A 172 2.22 6.63 1.28
CA ASN A 172 1.10 7.45 1.73
C ASN A 172 1.44 8.94 1.80
N GLU A 173 2.59 9.32 2.35
CA GLU A 173 3.01 10.72 2.45
C GLU A 173 3.18 11.37 1.08
N ARG A 174 3.88 10.69 0.16
CA ARG A 174 4.11 11.18 -1.21
C ARG A 174 2.79 11.31 -1.97
N LEU A 175 1.93 10.30 -1.88
CA LEU A 175 0.64 10.30 -2.56
C LEU A 175 -0.28 11.38 -1.97
N ALA A 176 -0.34 11.53 -0.64
CA ALA A 176 -1.17 12.54 0.03
C ALA A 176 -0.70 13.97 -0.21
N ALA A 177 0.59 14.19 -0.51
CA ALA A 177 1.12 15.49 -0.93
C ALA A 177 0.65 15.92 -2.33
N GLY A 178 0.05 15.01 -3.11
CA GLY A 178 -0.46 15.29 -4.44
C GLY A 178 0.65 15.57 -5.47
N GLY A 179 0.26 16.17 -6.60
CA GLY A 179 1.17 16.52 -7.68
C GLY A 179 1.42 15.37 -8.66
N GLU A 180 2.69 15.17 -9.02
CA GLU A 180 3.09 14.24 -10.08
C GLU A 180 2.74 12.77 -9.76
N PRO A 181 2.28 11.99 -10.76
CA PRO A 181 1.98 10.58 -10.58
C PRO A 181 3.17 9.77 -10.06
N VAL A 182 2.89 8.80 -9.18
CA VAL A 182 3.86 7.78 -8.78
C VAL A 182 3.89 6.71 -9.86
N ARG A 183 5.02 6.63 -10.58
CA ARG A 183 5.28 5.62 -11.60
C ARG A 183 5.86 4.35 -10.98
N LEU A 184 5.22 3.21 -11.23
CA LEU A 184 5.69 1.89 -10.82
C LEU A 184 6.57 1.24 -11.89
N THR A 185 7.31 0.20 -11.50
CA THR A 185 8.05 -0.68 -12.43
C THR A 185 7.15 -1.72 -13.11
N ILE A 186 5.95 -1.92 -12.55
CA ILE A 186 4.91 -2.83 -13.05
C ILE A 186 4.55 -2.45 -14.48
N ASP A 187 4.44 -3.47 -15.34
CA ASP A 187 3.86 -3.36 -16.66
C ASP A 187 2.45 -3.94 -16.63
N ASN A 188 1.47 -3.12 -17.00
CA ASN A 188 0.07 -3.51 -16.94
C ASN A 188 -0.26 -4.78 -17.77
N GLY A 189 0.30 -4.89 -18.97
CA GLY A 189 0.05 -6.04 -19.85
C GLY A 189 0.67 -7.32 -19.32
N VAL A 190 1.91 -7.21 -18.81
CA VAL A 190 2.61 -8.34 -18.17
C VAL A 190 1.90 -8.76 -16.88
N GLN A 191 1.48 -7.81 -16.05
CA GLN A 191 0.74 -8.08 -14.81
C GLN A 191 -0.53 -8.87 -15.11
N ALA A 192 -1.32 -8.44 -16.09
CA ALA A 192 -2.55 -9.11 -16.47
C ALA A 192 -2.30 -10.54 -16.96
N ALA A 193 -1.25 -10.76 -17.75
CA ALA A 193 -0.86 -12.09 -18.20
C ALA A 193 -0.46 -13.00 -17.03
N VAL A 194 0.37 -12.50 -16.10
CA VAL A 194 0.81 -13.27 -14.93
C VAL A 194 -0.35 -13.60 -14.00
N GLU A 195 -1.27 -12.67 -13.74
CA GLU A 195 -2.47 -12.92 -12.95
C GLU A 195 -3.40 -13.94 -13.60
N ALA A 196 -3.59 -13.87 -14.92
CA ALA A 196 -4.43 -14.80 -15.66
C ALA A 196 -3.88 -16.24 -15.59
N GLU A 197 -2.58 -16.42 -15.86
CA GLU A 197 -1.94 -17.74 -15.77
C GLU A 197 -1.94 -18.29 -14.34
N LEU A 198 -1.70 -17.42 -13.34
CA LEU A 198 -1.78 -17.82 -11.94
C LEU A 198 -3.21 -18.25 -11.56
N ALA A 199 -4.23 -17.54 -12.03
CA ALA A 199 -5.62 -17.90 -11.79
C ALA A 199 -5.99 -19.24 -12.45
N ILE A 200 -5.58 -19.47 -13.70
CA ILE A 200 -5.79 -20.75 -14.39
C ILE A 200 -5.15 -21.89 -13.60
N SER A 201 -3.87 -21.75 -13.24
CA SER A 201 -3.13 -22.76 -12.48
C SER A 201 -3.75 -23.01 -11.10
N ALA A 202 -4.15 -21.95 -10.39
CA ALA A 202 -4.75 -22.07 -9.08
C ALA A 202 -6.12 -22.76 -9.12
N VAL A 203 -6.95 -22.49 -10.13
CA VAL A 203 -8.24 -23.18 -10.30
C VAL A 203 -8.03 -24.65 -10.69
N GLU A 204 -7.13 -24.93 -11.64
CA GLU A 204 -6.83 -26.29 -12.09
C GLU A 204 -6.35 -27.21 -10.96
N HIS A 205 -5.60 -26.65 -10.00
CA HIS A 205 -5.02 -27.39 -8.89
C HIS A 205 -5.76 -27.20 -7.56
N GLU A 206 -6.94 -26.56 -7.57
CA GLU A 206 -7.73 -26.25 -6.37
C GLU A 206 -6.89 -25.56 -5.27
N ALA A 207 -5.98 -24.67 -5.68
CA ALA A 207 -5.00 -24.07 -4.79
C ALA A 207 -5.65 -23.07 -3.81
N GLU A 208 -5.36 -23.24 -2.51
CA GLU A 208 -5.78 -22.30 -1.46
C GLU A 208 -5.06 -20.93 -1.54
N GLY A 209 -3.93 -20.88 -2.24
CA GLY A 209 -3.17 -19.66 -2.44
C GLY A 209 -1.98 -19.85 -3.37
N GLY A 210 -1.54 -18.76 -3.98
CA GLY A 210 -0.40 -18.76 -4.89
C GLY A 210 0.19 -17.36 -5.04
N ALA A 211 1.42 -17.30 -5.55
CA ALA A 211 2.09 -16.06 -5.88
C ALA A 211 2.96 -16.25 -7.11
N ALA A 212 3.12 -15.18 -7.89
CA ALA A 212 4.04 -15.14 -9.02
C ALA A 212 4.71 -13.78 -9.08
N ILE A 213 6.03 -13.78 -9.34
CA ILE A 213 6.83 -12.56 -9.51
C ILE A 213 7.56 -12.67 -10.85
N LEU A 214 7.42 -11.66 -11.69
CA LEU A 214 8.28 -11.47 -12.86
C LEU A 214 9.18 -10.27 -12.63
N MET A 215 10.49 -10.50 -12.70
CA MET A 215 11.52 -9.51 -12.46
C MET A 215 12.49 -9.42 -13.63
N ASP A 216 12.92 -8.21 -13.93
CA ASP A 216 14.03 -7.93 -14.83
C ASP A 216 15.36 -8.29 -14.14
N ALA A 217 16.06 -9.30 -14.64
CA ALA A 217 17.24 -9.87 -13.97
C ALA A 217 18.46 -8.92 -13.93
N GLN A 218 18.51 -7.92 -14.82
CA GLN A 218 19.63 -6.97 -14.88
C GLN A 218 19.39 -5.76 -13.98
N THR A 219 18.14 -5.28 -13.93
CA THR A 219 17.79 -4.05 -13.21
C THR A 219 17.17 -4.30 -11.83
N GLY A 220 16.66 -5.51 -11.58
CA GLY A 220 15.87 -5.83 -10.38
C GLY A 220 14.45 -5.27 -10.41
N GLU A 221 14.03 -4.61 -11.49
CA GLU A 221 12.68 -4.06 -11.62
C GLU A 221 11.63 -5.17 -11.64
N ILE A 222 10.65 -5.09 -10.75
CA ILE A 222 9.50 -6.00 -10.73
C ILE A 222 8.53 -5.58 -11.85
N ARG A 223 8.36 -6.43 -12.86
CA ARG A 223 7.44 -6.22 -13.99
C ARG A 223 6.02 -6.67 -13.68
N ALA A 224 5.90 -7.71 -12.87
CA ALA A 224 4.62 -8.18 -12.36
C ALA A 224 4.78 -8.85 -10.99
N MET A 225 3.79 -8.69 -10.13
CA MET A 225 3.69 -9.35 -8.83
C MET A 225 2.22 -9.69 -8.57
N ALA A 226 1.89 -10.97 -8.64
CA ALA A 226 0.53 -11.48 -8.51
C ALA A 226 0.37 -12.33 -7.25
N SER A 227 -0.82 -12.32 -6.68
CA SER A 227 -1.22 -13.19 -5.58
C SER A 227 -2.61 -13.76 -5.85
N TRP A 228 -2.80 -15.04 -5.52
CA TRP A 228 -4.08 -15.72 -5.54
C TRP A 228 -4.54 -16.04 -4.11
N PRO A 229 -5.81 -15.80 -3.75
CA PRO A 229 -6.90 -15.25 -4.58
C PRO A 229 -6.74 -13.74 -4.87
N PRO A 230 -7.35 -13.22 -5.95
CA PRO A 230 -7.24 -11.81 -6.34
C PRO A 230 -7.96 -10.90 -5.35
N PHE A 231 -7.47 -9.67 -5.23
CA PHE A 231 -8.04 -8.64 -4.35
C PHE A 231 -8.47 -7.44 -5.19
N ASP A 232 -9.72 -6.99 -5.03
CA ASP A 232 -10.20 -5.74 -5.64
C ASP A 232 -10.12 -4.59 -4.61
N PRO A 233 -9.19 -3.64 -4.75
CA PRO A 233 -9.07 -2.48 -3.87
C PRO A 233 -10.34 -1.61 -3.78
N ASN A 234 -11.18 -1.60 -4.82
CA ASN A 234 -12.44 -0.84 -4.79
C ASN A 234 -13.44 -1.42 -3.78
N ARG A 235 -13.30 -2.71 -3.45
CA ARG A 235 -14.13 -3.45 -2.49
C ARG A 235 -13.44 -3.64 -1.15
N SER A 236 -12.34 -2.93 -0.90
CA SER A 236 -11.55 -3.04 0.33
C SER A 236 -12.32 -2.73 1.61
N ILE A 237 -13.47 -2.06 1.56
CA ILE A 237 -14.32 -1.84 2.74
C ILE A 237 -15.24 -3.05 3.00
N ASP A 238 -15.67 -3.72 1.93
CA ASP A 238 -16.62 -4.85 1.99
C ASP A 238 -15.93 -6.18 2.34
N ILE A 239 -14.63 -6.28 2.07
CA ILE A 239 -13.83 -7.49 2.30
C ILE A 239 -13.40 -7.55 3.78
N SER A 240 -13.57 -8.69 4.45
CA SER A 240 -13.12 -8.85 5.84
C SER A 240 -11.63 -8.59 6.01
N MET A 241 -11.19 -8.02 7.13
CA MET A 241 -9.76 -7.83 7.44
C MET A 241 -8.98 -9.15 7.51
N THR A 242 -9.66 -10.26 7.78
CA THR A 242 -9.08 -11.61 7.84
C THR A 242 -9.17 -12.35 6.51
N ASP A 243 -9.67 -11.71 5.45
CA ASP A 243 -9.85 -12.35 4.15
C ASP A 243 -8.48 -12.68 3.51
N PRO A 244 -8.28 -13.92 3.04
CA PRO A 244 -7.01 -14.35 2.46
C PRO A 244 -6.61 -13.58 1.19
N SER A 245 -7.54 -12.95 0.47
CA SER A 245 -7.23 -12.16 -0.74
C SER A 245 -6.38 -10.92 -0.44
N ARG A 246 -6.52 -10.34 0.76
CA ARG A 246 -5.79 -9.14 1.18
C ARG A 246 -4.28 -9.34 1.31
N LEU A 247 -3.85 -10.59 1.54
CA LEU A 247 -2.43 -10.90 1.71
C LEU A 247 -1.72 -10.87 0.37
N ASN A 248 -0.72 -9.99 0.24
CA ASN A 248 0.28 -10.11 -0.79
C ASN A 248 1.19 -11.31 -0.46
N ARG A 249 0.91 -12.45 -1.08
CA ARG A 249 1.63 -13.71 -0.84
C ARG A 249 3.05 -13.68 -1.38
N ALA A 250 3.32 -12.85 -2.39
CA ALA A 250 4.66 -12.71 -2.95
C ALA A 250 5.67 -12.12 -1.94
N THR A 251 5.20 -11.29 -1.00
CA THR A 251 6.07 -10.61 -0.02
C THR A 251 5.79 -11.00 1.43
N GLY A 252 4.57 -11.43 1.76
CA GLY A 252 4.12 -11.62 3.13
C GLY A 252 3.83 -13.06 3.52
N ALA A 253 3.91 -14.03 2.59
CA ALA A 253 3.77 -15.44 2.93
C ALA A 253 5.13 -16.11 3.13
N VAL A 254 5.19 -17.03 4.09
CA VAL A 254 6.38 -17.84 4.37
C VAL A 254 6.18 -19.20 3.72
N TYR A 255 7.13 -19.59 2.87
CA TYR A 255 7.11 -20.87 2.18
C TYR A 255 8.32 -21.71 2.57
N GLU A 256 8.13 -23.03 2.57
CA GLU A 256 9.26 -23.94 2.65
C GLU A 256 10.08 -23.84 1.37
N LEU A 257 11.36 -23.56 1.55
CA LEU A 257 12.30 -23.26 0.47
C LEU A 257 12.70 -24.50 -0.35
N GLY A 258 12.38 -25.72 0.11
CA GLY A 258 12.52 -26.97 -0.63
C GLY A 258 13.73 -27.07 -1.58
N SER A 259 13.49 -27.60 -2.79
CA SER A 259 14.53 -27.82 -3.79
C SER A 259 15.00 -26.53 -4.48
N ILE A 260 14.25 -25.43 -4.40
CA ILE A 260 14.64 -24.16 -5.05
C ILE A 260 15.91 -23.54 -4.42
N PHE A 261 16.33 -24.01 -3.24
CA PHE A 261 17.58 -23.58 -2.59
C PHE A 261 18.83 -24.41 -2.94
N LYS A 262 18.67 -25.55 -3.63
CA LYS A 262 19.81 -26.40 -4.05
C LYS A 262 20.81 -25.64 -4.93
N PRO A 263 20.40 -24.82 -5.92
CA PRO A 263 21.36 -24.05 -6.72
C PRO A 263 22.26 -23.14 -5.88
N PHE A 264 21.74 -22.51 -4.82
CA PHE A 264 22.55 -21.68 -3.91
C PHE A 264 23.56 -22.51 -3.11
N THR A 265 23.17 -23.72 -2.67
CA THR A 265 24.08 -24.63 -1.97
C THR A 265 25.22 -25.07 -2.87
N VAL A 266 24.92 -25.41 -4.13
CA VAL A 266 25.94 -25.77 -5.13
C VAL A 266 26.81 -24.58 -5.51
N ALA A 267 26.22 -23.40 -5.72
CA ALA A 267 26.97 -22.17 -6.01
C ALA A 267 27.94 -21.83 -4.88
N ALA A 268 27.50 -21.91 -3.62
CA ALA A 268 28.35 -21.69 -2.46
C ALA A 268 29.52 -22.69 -2.40
N ALA A 269 29.27 -23.95 -2.72
CA ALA A 269 30.30 -25.00 -2.75
C ALA A 269 31.32 -24.81 -3.89
N LEU A 270 30.86 -24.38 -5.07
CA LEU A 270 31.72 -24.03 -6.20
C LEU A 270 32.57 -22.78 -5.88
N GLU A 271 31.98 -21.72 -5.32
CA GLU A 271 32.70 -20.49 -4.95
C GLU A 271 33.74 -20.76 -3.86
N ALA A 272 33.42 -21.60 -2.89
CA ALA A 272 34.37 -22.01 -1.85
C ALA A 272 35.48 -22.95 -2.37
N GLY A 273 35.41 -23.38 -3.64
CA GLY A 273 36.38 -24.28 -4.27
C GLY A 273 36.42 -25.68 -3.66
N VAL A 274 35.37 -26.09 -2.93
CA VAL A 274 35.31 -27.41 -2.28
C VAL A 274 34.77 -28.50 -3.20
N ILE A 275 34.20 -28.11 -4.35
CA ILE A 275 33.73 -29.00 -5.40
C ILE A 275 34.10 -28.45 -6.78
N HIS A 276 34.02 -29.29 -7.82
CA HIS A 276 34.05 -28.87 -9.22
C HIS A 276 32.91 -29.50 -10.04
N PRO A 277 32.47 -28.92 -11.16
CA PRO A 277 31.24 -29.35 -11.86
C PRO A 277 31.19 -30.82 -12.29
N LYS A 278 32.34 -31.43 -12.59
CA LYS A 278 32.47 -32.84 -13.00
C LYS A 278 32.78 -33.81 -11.84
N GLU A 279 32.74 -33.33 -10.60
CA GLU A 279 33.00 -34.19 -9.44
C GLU A 279 31.84 -35.16 -9.25
N MET A 280 32.16 -36.43 -9.02
CA MET A 280 31.17 -37.50 -8.88
C MET A 280 30.82 -37.70 -7.40
N PHE A 281 29.53 -37.83 -7.10
CA PHE A 281 29.01 -38.09 -5.77
C PHE A 281 28.20 -39.39 -5.75
N ASP A 282 28.39 -40.19 -4.71
CA ASP A 282 27.58 -41.38 -4.48
C ASP A 282 26.18 -40.98 -3.97
N VAL A 283 25.19 -41.19 -4.83
CA VAL A 283 23.77 -40.90 -4.58
C VAL A 283 22.89 -42.16 -4.58
N ARG A 284 23.51 -43.35 -4.56
CA ARG A 284 22.81 -44.63 -4.76
C ARG A 284 21.93 -45.06 -3.59
N LYS A 285 22.26 -44.59 -2.38
CA LYS A 285 21.63 -45.03 -1.13
C LYS A 285 21.07 -43.84 -0.37
N PRO A 286 19.85 -43.96 0.19
CA PRO A 286 19.33 -43.00 1.13
C PRO A 286 20.33 -42.75 2.27
N LEU A 287 20.38 -41.50 2.74
CA LEU A 287 21.20 -41.10 3.88
C LEU A 287 20.35 -41.14 5.14
N GLU A 288 20.98 -41.48 6.26
CA GLU A 288 20.36 -41.35 7.58
C GLU A 288 21.16 -40.34 8.39
N ILE A 289 20.52 -39.21 8.72
CA ILE A 289 21.14 -38.12 9.46
C ILE A 289 20.28 -37.83 10.68
N ARG A 290 20.82 -38.11 11.88
CA ARG A 290 20.14 -37.87 13.17
C ARG A 290 18.74 -38.50 13.25
N GLY A 291 18.57 -39.70 12.68
CA GLY A 291 17.31 -40.44 12.67
C GLY A 291 16.33 -40.02 11.57
N TYR A 292 16.69 -39.07 10.71
CA TYR A 292 15.92 -38.70 9.52
C TYR A 292 16.50 -39.37 8.28
N LYS A 293 15.64 -40.03 7.51
CA LYS A 293 15.99 -40.61 6.22
C LYS A 293 15.86 -39.55 5.13
N ILE A 294 16.92 -39.38 4.34
CA ILE A 294 16.97 -38.50 3.18
C ILE A 294 16.98 -39.37 1.94
N GLU A 295 15.98 -39.18 1.08
CA GLU A 295 15.80 -39.93 -0.16
C GLU A 295 15.48 -39.01 -1.34
N ASP A 296 15.72 -39.51 -2.54
CA ASP A 296 15.40 -38.84 -3.79
C ASP A 296 14.06 -39.36 -4.31
N ASP A 297 13.16 -38.46 -4.72
CA ASP A 297 11.86 -38.83 -5.32
C ASP A 297 12.05 -39.65 -6.62
N HIS A 298 13.16 -39.39 -7.33
CA HIS A 298 13.59 -40.12 -8.50
C HIS A 298 15.03 -40.62 -8.31
N PRO A 299 15.21 -41.85 -7.80
CA PRO A 299 16.53 -42.38 -7.49
C PRO A 299 17.47 -42.43 -8.69
N LEU A 300 18.72 -42.05 -8.45
CA LEU A 300 19.81 -42.19 -9.41
C LEU A 300 20.53 -43.53 -9.17
N TYR A 301 20.68 -44.34 -10.22
CA TYR A 301 21.22 -45.71 -10.13
C TYR A 301 22.76 -45.79 -10.09
N GLY A 302 23.46 -44.66 -10.01
CA GLY A 302 24.91 -44.57 -10.02
C GLY A 302 25.41 -43.29 -9.38
N ASP A 303 26.71 -43.05 -9.46
CA ASP A 303 27.27 -41.77 -9.05
C ASP A 303 26.76 -40.66 -9.98
N ALA A 304 26.59 -39.47 -9.43
CA ALA A 304 26.08 -38.31 -10.16
C ALA A 304 27.08 -37.15 -10.08
N ASP A 305 27.29 -36.46 -11.20
CA ASP A 305 28.03 -35.21 -11.17
C ASP A 305 27.16 -34.05 -10.66
N VAL A 306 27.79 -32.90 -10.39
CA VAL A 306 27.10 -31.70 -9.86
C VAL A 306 25.97 -31.25 -10.80
N THR A 307 26.16 -31.36 -12.12
CA THR A 307 25.15 -30.97 -13.11
C THR A 307 23.94 -31.88 -13.04
N HIS A 308 24.17 -33.19 -12.92
CA HIS A 308 23.13 -34.20 -12.80
C HIS A 308 22.38 -34.08 -11.47
N ILE A 309 23.08 -33.76 -10.37
CA ILE A 309 22.47 -33.52 -9.05
C ILE A 309 21.47 -32.36 -9.12
N ILE A 310 21.83 -31.22 -9.73
CA ILE A 310 20.90 -30.11 -9.92
C ILE A 310 19.78 -30.50 -10.88
N SER A 311 20.12 -31.09 -12.04
CA SER A 311 19.14 -31.41 -13.09
C SER A 311 18.07 -32.40 -12.63
N LYS A 312 18.41 -33.35 -11.76
CA LYS A 312 17.49 -34.34 -11.20
C LYS A 312 17.01 -33.98 -9.79
N SER A 313 17.41 -32.81 -9.30
CA SER A 313 17.08 -32.33 -7.96
C SER A 313 17.38 -33.38 -6.88
N SER A 314 18.54 -34.03 -6.92
CA SER A 314 18.91 -35.06 -5.94
C SER A 314 19.11 -34.42 -4.55
N ASN A 315 18.27 -34.82 -3.59
CA ASN A 315 18.40 -34.48 -2.17
C ASN A 315 19.71 -35.07 -1.62
N ILE A 316 19.99 -36.33 -1.93
CA ILE A 316 21.19 -37.04 -1.48
C ILE A 316 22.44 -36.31 -1.98
N GLY A 317 22.50 -36.01 -3.28
CA GLY A 317 23.63 -35.30 -3.89
C GLY A 317 23.85 -33.91 -3.29
N THR A 318 22.76 -33.16 -3.06
CA THR A 318 22.85 -31.84 -2.42
C THR A 318 23.40 -31.93 -1.01
N VAL A 319 22.97 -32.93 -0.22
CA VAL A 319 23.48 -33.15 1.14
C VAL A 319 24.97 -33.47 1.11
N ARG A 320 25.42 -34.36 0.20
CA ARG A 320 26.85 -34.67 0.04
C ARG A 320 27.70 -33.45 -0.33
N ILE A 321 27.18 -32.58 -1.20
CA ILE A 321 27.83 -31.31 -1.52
C ILE A 321 27.91 -30.42 -0.28
N ASN A 322 26.83 -30.34 0.51
CA ASN A 322 26.80 -29.52 1.71
C ASN A 322 27.71 -30.07 2.83
N GLU A 323 27.91 -31.39 2.93
CA GLU A 323 28.89 -32.00 3.85
C GLU A 323 30.31 -31.47 3.59
N LYS A 324 30.68 -31.23 2.32
CA LYS A 324 31.96 -30.62 1.94
C LYS A 324 32.03 -29.12 2.18
N LEU A 325 30.93 -28.40 1.93
CA LEU A 325 30.84 -26.95 2.14
C LEU A 325 30.87 -26.58 3.63
N GLY A 326 30.08 -27.28 4.42
CA GLY A 326 29.85 -27.02 5.84
C GLY A 326 28.90 -25.85 6.11
N PRO A 327 28.19 -25.88 7.26
CA PRO A 327 27.09 -24.96 7.55
C PRO A 327 27.52 -23.50 7.68
N ARG A 328 28.74 -23.24 8.18
CA ARG A 328 29.25 -21.86 8.33
C ARG A 328 29.42 -21.16 6.98
N ARG A 329 30.06 -21.83 6.02
CA ARG A 329 30.28 -21.26 4.68
C ARG A 329 28.97 -21.11 3.92
N GLN A 330 28.02 -22.03 4.11
CA GLN A 330 26.68 -21.91 3.55
C GLN A 330 25.97 -20.67 4.09
N GLN A 331 25.95 -20.47 5.42
CA GLN A 331 25.33 -19.29 6.04
C GLN A 331 26.00 -17.98 5.58
N ASP A 332 27.33 -17.95 5.51
CA ASP A 332 28.07 -16.77 5.05
C ASP A 332 27.78 -16.46 3.57
N PHE A 333 27.64 -17.47 2.72
CA PHE A 333 27.21 -17.29 1.33
C PHE A 333 25.79 -16.73 1.24
N LEU A 334 24.82 -17.32 1.94
CA LEU A 334 23.42 -16.88 1.91
C LEU A 334 23.27 -15.44 2.43
N ARG A 335 24.03 -15.06 3.47
CA ARG A 335 24.07 -13.68 3.97
C ARG A 335 24.62 -12.72 2.91
N ARG A 336 25.76 -13.03 2.29
CA ARG A 336 26.34 -12.19 1.22
C ARG A 336 25.44 -12.09 -0.01
N ALA A 337 24.65 -13.14 -0.28
CA ALA A 337 23.67 -13.15 -1.36
C ALA A 337 22.37 -12.38 -1.02
N GLY A 338 22.25 -11.80 0.17
CA GLY A 338 21.06 -11.05 0.61
C GLY A 338 19.84 -11.92 0.96
N LEU A 339 20.00 -13.25 1.04
CA LEU A 339 18.90 -14.19 1.29
C LEU A 339 18.55 -14.34 2.78
N MET A 340 19.29 -13.67 3.66
CA MET A 340 19.03 -13.62 5.11
C MET A 340 18.55 -12.24 5.57
N GLU A 341 18.32 -11.33 4.63
CA GLU A 341 17.89 -9.96 4.88
C GLU A 341 16.55 -9.72 4.20
N ARG A 342 15.79 -8.77 4.73
CA ARG A 342 14.52 -8.35 4.14
C ARG A 342 14.76 -7.78 2.75
N ALA A 343 13.94 -8.21 1.78
CA ALA A 343 14.04 -7.69 0.42
C ALA A 343 13.83 -6.17 0.39
N ALA A 344 14.70 -5.46 -0.32
CA ALA A 344 14.61 -4.03 -0.55
C ALA A 344 13.50 -3.72 -1.57
N ILE A 345 12.25 -3.71 -1.10
CA ILE A 345 11.06 -3.40 -1.89
C ILE A 345 10.18 -2.40 -1.15
N GLU A 346 9.59 -1.47 -1.88
CA GLU A 346 8.73 -0.38 -1.38
C GLU A 346 7.33 -0.86 -0.99
N LEU A 347 7.16 -2.12 -0.60
CA LEU A 347 5.91 -2.67 -0.08
C LEU A 347 6.01 -2.90 1.43
N SER A 348 4.97 -2.49 2.16
CA SER A 348 4.83 -2.82 3.57
C SER A 348 4.59 -4.31 3.77
N GLY A 349 5.24 -4.90 4.76
CA GLY A 349 5.07 -6.32 5.09
C GLY A 349 5.95 -7.30 4.33
N SER A 350 7.00 -6.84 3.62
CA SER A 350 8.10 -7.74 3.26
C SER A 350 8.76 -8.26 4.54
N SER A 351 8.79 -9.57 4.75
CA SER A 351 9.56 -10.19 5.84
C SER A 351 11.04 -10.35 5.47
#